data_AF-A0A0C1UX96-F1
#
_entry.id   AF-A0A0C1UX96-F1
#
_cell.length_a   1.000
_cell.length_b   1.000
_cell.length_c   1.000
_cell.angle_alpha   90.00
_cell.angle_beta   90.00
_cell.angle_gamma   90.00
#
_symmetry.space_group_name_H-M   'P 1'
#
loop_
_entity.id
_entity.type
_entity.pdbx_description
1 polymer ?
#
loop_
_entity_poly.entity_id
_entity_poly.type
_entity_poly.pdbx_seq_one_letter_code
_entity_poly.pdbx_strand_id
1 'polypeptide(L)'
;MLETNPSIERWRIVVVALATIAALPLFLFENPNSTASLTGVAGADTRAVATSNPSLSETDSYQAKSQDYNEKTYMLLDRSEDWHTARSLLMTANRLRGVAVKYEEEAIDRARLISEEEFTEREKLLKVIFEEEERRRLFAEEDQRRMTVLNTPGPTTTITANKPDPKGPEKYQWEALKYCESTLNYQAISPTGNYRGAYQFSVETWNWIAGLYHEHLVGVDPAAAKPQDQDRMAESLYLLRGRGQWPVCGRYLP
;
A
#
# COMPACT_ATOMS: atom_id res chain seq x y z
N MET A 1 -17.80 -32.49 -33.42
CA MET A 1 -18.25 -31.79 -32.19
C MET A 1 -16.99 -31.29 -31.51
N LEU A 2 -16.66 -30.01 -31.67
CA LEU A 2 -15.47 -29.42 -31.06
C LEU A 2 -15.83 -29.01 -29.63
N GLU A 3 -15.20 -29.65 -28.64
CA GLU A 3 -15.32 -29.31 -27.23
C GLU A 3 -14.69 -27.92 -26.98
N THR A 4 -15.55 -26.95 -26.69
CA THR A 4 -15.18 -25.61 -26.27
C THR A 4 -14.73 -25.64 -24.81
N ASN A 5 -13.44 -25.39 -24.57
CA ASN A 5 -12.86 -25.38 -23.23
C ASN A 5 -13.26 -24.08 -22.49
N PRO A 6 -14.06 -24.16 -21.41
CA PRO A 6 -14.73 -22.99 -20.80
C PRO A 6 -13.78 -22.01 -20.11
N SER A 7 -12.54 -22.43 -19.84
CA SER A 7 -11.47 -21.59 -19.27
C SER A 7 -10.89 -20.61 -20.30
N ILE A 8 -10.76 -21.04 -21.55
CA ILE A 8 -10.15 -20.23 -22.63
C ILE A 8 -11.08 -19.08 -23.05
N GLU A 9 -12.39 -19.33 -23.09
CA GLU A 9 -13.38 -18.27 -23.40
C GLU A 9 -13.45 -17.21 -22.29
N ARG A 10 -13.33 -17.61 -21.02
CA ARG A 10 -13.32 -16.68 -19.88
C ARG A 10 -12.10 -15.76 -19.91
N TRP A 11 -10.92 -16.30 -20.23
CA TRP A 11 -9.71 -15.47 -20.38
C TRP A 11 -9.79 -14.54 -21.59
N ARG A 12 -10.38 -14.97 -22.70
CA ARG A 12 -10.62 -14.10 -23.86
C ARG A 12 -11.54 -12.93 -23.55
N ILE A 13 -12.64 -13.17 -22.82
CA ILE A 13 -13.57 -12.11 -22.42
C ILE A 13 -12.89 -11.10 -21.49
N VAL A 14 -12.11 -11.57 -20.51
CA VAL A 14 -11.39 -10.70 -19.57
C VAL A 14 -10.33 -9.85 -20.29
N VAL A 15 -9.58 -10.45 -21.21
CA VAL A 15 -8.56 -9.73 -22.00
C VAL A 15 -9.19 -8.69 -22.92
N VAL A 16 -10.30 -9.03 -23.59
CA VAL A 16 -11.02 -8.08 -24.46
C VAL A 16 -11.63 -6.93 -23.66
N ALA A 17 -12.20 -7.22 -22.48
CA ALA A 17 -12.77 -6.20 -21.58
C ALA A 17 -11.69 -5.25 -21.03
N LEU A 18 -10.52 -5.78 -20.62
CA LEU A 18 -9.39 -4.96 -20.19
C LEU A 18 -8.83 -4.10 -21.32
N ALA A 19 -8.75 -4.62 -22.54
CA ALA A 19 -8.29 -3.87 -23.71
C ALA A 19 -9.27 -2.74 -24.09
N THR A 20 -10.58 -2.94 -23.93
CA THR A 20 -11.59 -1.89 -24.19
C THR A 20 -11.58 -0.80 -23.11
N ILE A 21 -11.39 -1.15 -21.85
CA ILE A 21 -11.26 -0.17 -20.75
C ILE A 21 -9.97 0.64 -20.88
N ALA A 22 -8.86 0.01 -21.29
CA ALA A 22 -7.58 0.69 -21.52
C ALA A 22 -7.62 1.65 -22.73
N ALA A 23 -8.51 1.41 -23.71
CA ALA A 23 -8.66 2.27 -24.89
C ALA A 23 -9.66 3.43 -24.71
N LEU A 24 -10.53 3.38 -23.70
CA LEU A 24 -11.51 4.42 -23.40
C LEU A 24 -10.93 5.83 -23.12
N PRO A 25 -9.79 6.00 -22.42
CA PRO A 25 -9.20 7.34 -22.25
C PRO A 25 -8.54 7.90 -23.52
N LEU A 26 -8.26 7.06 -24.53
CA LEU A 26 -7.71 7.53 -25.83
C LEU A 26 -8.79 8.06 -26.77
N PHE A 27 -10.07 7.74 -26.56
CA PHE A 27 -11.18 8.24 -27.36
C PHE A 27 -11.86 9.49 -26.77
N LEU A 28 -11.56 9.86 -25.52
CA LEU A 28 -12.20 11.00 -24.86
C LEU A 28 -11.47 12.34 -25.04
N PHE A 29 -10.34 12.35 -25.76
CA PHE A 29 -9.50 13.55 -25.96
C PHE A 29 -9.31 13.99 -27.41
N GLU A 30 -10.21 13.61 -28.31
CA GLU A 30 -10.24 14.16 -29.66
C GLU A 30 -11.46 15.08 -29.81
N ASN A 31 -11.38 16.26 -29.20
CA ASN A 31 -12.23 17.37 -29.62
C ASN A 31 -11.65 17.88 -30.96
N PRO A 32 -12.37 17.80 -32.09
CA PRO A 32 -11.86 18.26 -33.38
C PRO A 32 -11.57 19.77 -33.43
N ASN A 33 -11.92 20.51 -32.36
CA ASN A 33 -11.60 21.93 -32.19
C ASN A 33 -10.55 22.22 -31.08
N SER A 34 -9.81 21.21 -30.60
CA SER A 34 -8.76 21.41 -29.58
C SER A 34 -7.42 21.83 -30.18
N THR A 35 -6.99 23.07 -29.92
CA THR A 35 -5.77 23.70 -30.43
C THR A 35 -4.46 23.25 -29.75
N ALA A 36 -4.37 22.01 -29.26
CA ALA A 36 -3.22 21.54 -28.45
C ALA A 36 -2.33 20.47 -29.14
N SER A 37 -2.61 20.09 -30.38
CA SER A 37 -1.70 19.27 -31.19
C SER A 37 -0.79 20.18 -32.04
N LEU A 38 0.35 20.57 -31.47
CA LEU A 38 1.44 21.19 -32.22
C LEU A 38 2.35 20.09 -32.80
N THR A 39 1.87 19.44 -33.86
CA THR A 39 2.77 18.88 -34.88
C THR A 39 2.56 19.69 -36.15
N GLY A 40 3.16 20.87 -36.21
CA GLY A 40 3.23 21.66 -37.43
C GLY A 40 4.10 20.95 -38.45
N VAL A 41 3.47 20.26 -39.41
CA VAL A 41 4.10 20.03 -40.72
C VAL A 41 3.86 21.28 -41.55
N ALA A 42 4.93 21.91 -42.00
CA ALA A 42 4.88 22.96 -43.00
C ALA A 42 4.38 22.36 -44.33
N GLY A 43 3.07 22.32 -44.52
CA GLY A 43 2.42 21.97 -45.77
C GLY A 43 2.44 23.17 -46.71
N ALA A 44 3.46 23.22 -47.57
CA ALA A 44 3.43 24.04 -48.76
C ALA A 44 2.43 23.41 -49.75
N ASP A 45 1.17 23.83 -49.71
CA ASP A 45 0.21 23.43 -50.75
C ASP A 45 0.46 24.24 -52.03
N THR A 46 1.26 23.64 -52.91
CA THR A 46 1.27 23.92 -54.34
C THR A 46 -0.09 23.49 -54.92
N ARG A 47 -1.00 24.45 -55.13
CA ARG A 47 -2.19 24.18 -55.93
C ARG A 47 -1.78 24.13 -57.41
N ALA A 48 -2.06 22.99 -58.04
CA ALA A 48 -1.69 22.67 -59.42
C ALA A 48 -2.16 23.75 -60.42
N VAL A 49 -1.25 24.12 -61.32
CA VAL A 49 -1.52 24.93 -62.52
C VAL A 49 -2.35 24.08 -63.48
N ALA A 50 -3.63 24.39 -63.61
CA ALA A 50 -4.43 23.95 -64.75
C ALA A 50 -4.14 24.88 -65.93
N THR A 51 -3.33 24.41 -66.87
CA THR A 51 -3.22 25.01 -68.22
C THR A 51 -4.44 24.62 -69.05
N SER A 52 -5.31 25.58 -69.36
CA SER A 52 -6.06 25.62 -70.60
C SER A 52 -6.30 27.08 -71.03
N ASN A 53 -6.11 27.32 -72.33
CA ASN A 53 -5.96 28.63 -72.98
C ASN A 53 -7.18 29.56 -72.89
N PRO A 54 -6.98 30.88 -73.03
CA PRO A 54 -8.03 31.88 -72.89
C PRO A 54 -8.81 32.06 -74.19
N SER A 55 -10.13 31.85 -74.14
CA SER A 55 -11.08 32.55 -75.00
C SER A 55 -11.80 33.58 -74.11
N LEU A 56 -11.31 34.81 -74.12
CA LEU A 56 -11.83 35.94 -73.37
C LEU A 56 -13.21 36.36 -73.92
N SER A 57 -14.26 36.00 -73.19
CA SER A 57 -15.47 36.81 -73.08
C SER A 57 -15.18 37.86 -72.00
N GLU A 58 -15.08 39.13 -72.42
CA GLU A 58 -14.69 40.27 -71.55
C GLU A 58 -15.72 40.54 -70.42
N THR A 59 -16.87 39.88 -70.47
CA THR A 59 -18.00 40.04 -69.53
C THR A 59 -17.98 39.10 -68.32
N ASP A 60 -17.30 37.95 -68.37
CA ASP A 60 -17.27 37.00 -67.23
C ASP A 60 -16.20 37.35 -66.18
N SER A 61 -15.21 38.16 -66.56
CA SER A 61 -14.09 38.53 -65.68
C SER A 61 -14.47 39.52 -64.58
N TYR A 62 -15.52 40.32 -64.79
CA TYR A 62 -16.04 41.28 -63.81
C TYR A 62 -16.97 40.61 -62.80
N GLN A 63 -17.78 39.65 -63.24
CA GLN A 63 -18.73 38.93 -62.38
C GLN A 63 -18.03 37.92 -61.47
N ALA A 64 -17.07 37.15 -61.98
CA ALA A 64 -16.24 36.23 -61.19
C ALA A 64 -15.33 36.98 -60.19
N LYS A 65 -14.75 38.13 -60.58
CA LYS A 65 -14.05 39.01 -59.63
C LYS A 65 -14.99 39.54 -58.55
N SER A 66 -16.20 39.99 -58.91
CA SER A 66 -17.16 40.52 -57.93
C SER A 66 -17.63 39.46 -56.92
N GLN A 67 -17.79 38.20 -57.37
CA GLN A 67 -18.13 37.09 -56.48
C GLN A 67 -16.96 36.72 -55.55
N ASP A 68 -15.71 36.69 -56.05
CA ASP A 68 -14.49 36.50 -55.25
C ASP A 68 -14.29 37.64 -54.22
N TYR A 69 -14.58 38.89 -54.59
CA TYR A 69 -14.55 40.02 -53.66
C TYR A 69 -15.65 39.91 -52.60
N ASN A 70 -16.87 39.50 -52.96
CA ASN A 70 -17.95 39.32 -52.01
C ASN A 70 -17.64 38.16 -51.03
N GLU A 71 -17.17 37.02 -51.52
CA GLU A 71 -16.79 35.87 -50.68
C GLU A 71 -15.65 36.21 -49.71
N LYS A 72 -14.62 36.92 -50.18
CA LYS A 72 -13.55 37.46 -49.32
C LYS A 72 -14.09 38.45 -48.30
N THR A 73 -15.06 39.29 -48.67
CA THR A 73 -15.67 40.26 -47.76
C THR A 73 -16.49 39.56 -46.67
N TYR A 74 -17.27 38.54 -47.01
CA TYR A 74 -17.99 37.73 -46.03
C TYR A 74 -17.04 36.98 -45.09
N MET A 75 -15.95 36.41 -45.62
CA MET A 75 -14.94 35.75 -44.78
C MET A 75 -14.25 36.71 -43.81
N LEU A 76 -13.95 37.94 -44.25
CA LEU A 76 -13.38 38.97 -43.38
C LEU A 76 -14.37 39.44 -42.32
N LEU A 77 -15.66 39.53 -42.66
CA LEU A 77 -16.71 39.89 -41.71
C LEU A 77 -16.89 38.83 -40.64
N ASP A 78 -17.02 37.56 -41.03
CA ASP A 78 -17.13 36.40 -40.14
C ASP A 78 -15.92 36.33 -39.18
N ARG A 79 -14.70 36.44 -39.74
CA ARG A 79 -13.47 36.51 -38.95
C ARG A 79 -13.43 37.72 -37.98
N SER A 80 -14.05 38.84 -38.34
CA SER A 80 -14.12 40.01 -37.46
C SER A 80 -15.10 39.78 -36.30
N GLU A 81 -16.25 39.16 -36.56
CA GLU A 81 -17.23 38.79 -35.54
C GLU A 81 -16.63 37.76 -34.58
N ASP A 82 -15.95 36.74 -35.09
CA ASP A 82 -15.19 35.77 -34.31
C ASP A 82 -14.13 36.42 -33.42
N TRP A 83 -13.37 37.39 -33.97
CA TRP A 83 -12.37 38.11 -33.20
C TRP A 83 -13.01 38.93 -32.06
N HIS A 84 -14.12 39.61 -32.34
CA HIS A 84 -14.82 40.43 -31.34
C HIS A 84 -15.46 39.57 -30.25
N THR A 85 -16.12 38.47 -30.61
CA THR A 85 -16.72 37.53 -29.66
C THR A 85 -15.65 36.89 -28.77
N ALA A 86 -14.56 36.37 -29.34
CA ALA A 86 -13.45 35.80 -28.59
C ALA A 86 -12.83 36.83 -27.62
N ARG A 87 -12.63 38.07 -28.07
CA ARG A 87 -12.07 39.14 -27.22
C ARG A 87 -13.01 39.54 -26.09
N SER A 88 -14.32 39.58 -26.35
CA SER A 88 -15.33 39.90 -25.32
C SER A 88 -15.41 38.83 -24.23
N LEU A 89 -15.23 37.55 -24.59
CA LEU A 89 -15.25 36.42 -23.66
C LEU A 89 -13.93 36.20 -22.92
N LEU A 90 -12.83 36.78 -23.40
CA LEU A 90 -11.48 36.54 -22.87
C LEU A 90 -11.35 36.82 -21.37
N MET A 91 -12.00 37.88 -20.87
CA MET A 91 -11.98 38.19 -19.43
C MET A 91 -12.69 37.12 -18.59
N THR A 92 -13.86 36.66 -19.05
CA THR A 92 -14.62 35.58 -18.39
C THR A 92 -13.86 34.27 -18.44
N ALA A 93 -13.29 33.93 -19.60
CA ALA A 93 -12.46 32.73 -19.77
C ALA A 93 -11.23 32.75 -18.85
N ASN A 94 -10.53 33.89 -18.74
CA ASN A 94 -9.39 34.03 -17.83
C ASN A 94 -9.81 33.90 -16.36
N ARG A 95 -10.97 34.48 -15.97
CA ARG A 95 -11.50 34.35 -14.61
C ARG A 95 -11.83 32.90 -14.29
N LEU A 96 -12.51 32.20 -15.19
CA LEU A 96 -12.85 30.78 -15.02
C LEU A 96 -11.60 29.91 -14.93
N ARG A 97 -10.57 30.14 -15.77
CA ARG A 97 -9.29 29.44 -15.64
C ARG A 97 -8.62 29.71 -14.29
N GLY A 98 -8.60 30.95 -13.83
CA GLY A 98 -8.02 31.29 -12.53
C GLY A 98 -8.75 30.61 -11.36
N VAL A 99 -10.07 30.46 -11.45
CA VAL A 99 -10.87 29.70 -10.48
C VAL A 99 -10.58 28.19 -10.58
N ALA A 100 -10.50 27.65 -11.80
CA ALA A 100 -10.18 26.24 -12.02
C ALA A 100 -8.83 25.85 -11.43
N VAL A 101 -7.78 26.66 -11.65
CA VAL A 101 -6.43 26.42 -11.09
C VAL A 101 -6.47 26.36 -9.55
N LYS A 102 -7.23 27.25 -8.90
CA LYS A 102 -7.37 27.22 -7.43
C LYS A 102 -8.04 25.94 -6.94
N TYR A 103 -9.09 25.50 -7.61
CA TYR A 103 -9.76 24.24 -7.26
C TYR A 103 -8.87 23.02 -7.51
N GLU A 104 -8.06 23.05 -8.56
CA GLU A 104 -7.06 22.02 -8.83
C GLU A 104 -6.00 21.95 -7.72
N GLU A 105 -5.48 23.10 -7.28
CA GLU A 105 -4.54 23.19 -6.15
C GLU A 105 -5.15 22.63 -4.86
N GLU A 106 -6.35 23.08 -4.49
CA GLU A 106 -7.07 22.57 -3.32
C GLU A 106 -7.41 21.08 -3.40
N ALA A 107 -7.65 20.55 -4.62
CA ALA A 107 -7.93 19.13 -4.83
C ALA A 107 -6.66 18.29 -4.68
N ILE A 108 -5.52 18.78 -5.20
CA ILE A 108 -4.21 18.12 -5.07
C ILE A 108 -3.78 18.10 -3.60
N ASP A 109 -3.91 19.22 -2.88
CA ASP A 109 -3.57 19.29 -1.46
C ASP A 109 -4.41 18.31 -0.63
N ARG A 110 -5.72 18.25 -0.89
CA ARG A 110 -6.61 17.28 -0.24
C ARG A 110 -6.23 15.83 -0.58
N ALA A 111 -5.94 15.55 -1.85
CA ALA A 111 -5.53 14.21 -2.27
C ALA A 111 -4.22 13.78 -1.60
N ARG A 112 -3.27 14.70 -1.43
CA ARG A 112 -2.02 14.45 -0.71
C ARG A 112 -2.28 14.07 0.75
N LEU A 113 -3.07 14.86 1.47
CA LEU A 113 -3.39 14.60 2.88
C LEU A 113 -4.05 13.22 3.06
N ILE A 114 -5.04 12.91 2.23
CA ILE A 114 -5.69 11.60 2.23
C ILE A 114 -4.67 10.49 1.96
N SER A 115 -3.79 10.66 0.98
CA SER A 115 -2.79 9.65 0.67
C SER A 115 -1.83 9.41 1.83
N GLU A 116 -1.33 10.46 2.49
CA GLU A 116 -0.41 10.34 3.63
C GLU A 116 -1.10 9.60 4.80
N GLU A 117 -2.34 9.94 5.12
CA GLU A 117 -3.13 9.23 6.14
C GLU A 117 -3.31 7.75 5.78
N GLU A 118 -3.75 7.45 4.55
CA GLU A 118 -3.93 6.07 4.07
C GLU A 118 -2.62 5.26 4.12
N PHE A 119 -1.49 5.86 3.76
CA PHE A 119 -0.19 5.20 3.86
C PHE A 119 0.16 4.86 5.30
N THR A 120 -0.01 5.81 6.23
CA THR A 120 0.32 5.55 7.65
C THR A 120 -0.58 4.48 8.27
N GLU A 121 -1.87 4.46 7.93
CA GLU A 121 -2.78 3.41 8.39
C GLU A 121 -2.43 2.05 7.79
N ARG A 122 -2.10 2.01 6.50
CA ARG A 122 -1.67 0.78 5.84
C ARG A 122 -0.38 0.22 6.43
N GLU A 123 0.58 1.07 6.78
CA GLU A 123 1.81 0.65 7.46
C GLU A 123 1.52 0.04 8.84
N LYS A 124 0.64 0.67 9.63
CA LYS A 124 0.20 0.12 10.93
C LYS A 124 -0.45 -1.26 10.77
N LEU A 125 -1.34 -1.40 9.78
CA LEU A 125 -2.01 -2.68 9.51
C LEU A 125 -1.02 -3.76 9.08
N LEU A 126 -0.08 -3.44 8.18
CA LEU A 126 0.95 -4.38 7.76
C LEU A 126 1.80 -4.84 8.94
N LYS A 127 2.12 -3.95 9.88
CA LYS A 127 2.84 -4.33 11.10
C LYS A 127 2.05 -5.32 11.96
N VAL A 128 0.76 -5.07 12.16
CA VAL A 128 -0.11 -5.98 12.94
C VAL A 128 -0.22 -7.34 12.26
N ILE A 129 -0.44 -7.37 10.94
CA ILE A 129 -0.51 -8.61 10.16
C ILE A 129 0.79 -9.39 10.28
N PHE A 130 1.93 -8.70 10.14
CA PHE A 130 3.24 -9.31 10.29
C PHE A 130 3.44 -9.94 11.67
N GLU A 131 3.12 -9.22 12.75
CA GLU A 131 3.20 -9.74 14.13
C GLU A 131 2.29 -10.98 14.32
N GLU A 132 1.08 -10.98 13.77
CA GLU A 132 0.15 -12.11 13.85
C GLU A 132 0.59 -13.34 13.02
N GLU A 133 1.22 -13.10 11.86
CA GLU A 133 1.78 -14.17 11.02
C GLU A 133 2.98 -14.82 11.71
N GLU A 134 3.91 -14.04 12.25
CA GLU A 134 5.06 -14.56 13.00
C GLU A 134 4.60 -15.29 14.27
N ARG A 135 3.60 -14.75 14.98
CA ARG A 135 2.97 -15.45 16.11
C ARG A 135 2.44 -16.84 15.69
N ARG A 136 1.67 -16.91 14.60
CA ARG A 136 1.12 -18.18 14.08
C ARG A 136 2.23 -19.16 13.69
N ARG A 137 3.27 -18.64 13.04
CA ARG A 137 4.43 -19.43 12.62
C ARG A 137 5.14 -20.07 13.81
N LEU A 138 5.47 -19.30 14.85
CA LEU A 138 6.16 -19.81 16.03
C LEU A 138 5.33 -20.84 16.82
N PHE A 139 4.01 -20.64 16.88
CA PHE A 139 3.12 -21.60 17.54
C PHE A 139 3.06 -22.93 16.78
N ALA A 140 2.95 -22.86 15.45
CA ALA A 140 2.99 -24.05 14.60
C ALA A 140 4.33 -24.80 14.71
N GLU A 141 5.44 -24.07 14.81
CA GLU A 141 6.77 -24.64 15.03
C GLU A 141 6.85 -25.40 16.37
N GLU A 142 6.34 -24.82 17.47
CA GLU A 142 6.32 -25.49 18.78
C GLU A 142 5.41 -26.73 18.77
N ASP A 143 4.24 -26.65 18.12
CA ASP A 143 3.34 -27.80 17.98
C ASP A 143 4.00 -28.95 17.18
N GLN A 144 4.66 -28.63 16.07
CA GLN A 144 5.43 -29.61 15.30
C GLN A 144 6.53 -30.24 16.16
N ARG A 145 7.24 -29.44 16.96
CA ARG A 145 8.27 -29.94 17.87
C ARG A 145 7.68 -30.84 18.96
N ARG A 146 6.53 -30.51 19.54
CA ARG A 146 5.82 -31.40 20.48
C ARG A 146 5.48 -32.74 19.84
N MET A 147 5.00 -32.73 18.60
CA MET A 147 4.74 -33.95 17.83
C MET A 147 6.01 -34.78 17.57
N THR A 148 7.13 -34.16 17.22
CA THR A 148 8.38 -34.89 16.95
C THR A 148 8.97 -35.50 18.21
N VAL A 149 8.95 -34.79 19.35
CA VAL A 149 9.45 -35.31 20.64
C VAL A 149 8.64 -36.52 21.12
N LEU A 150 7.32 -36.53 20.88
CA LEU A 150 6.48 -37.69 21.19
C LEU A 150 6.86 -38.94 20.37
N ASN A 151 7.36 -38.75 19.14
CA ASN A 151 7.71 -39.85 18.24
C ASN A 151 9.18 -40.28 18.31
N THR A 152 10.08 -39.41 18.75
CA THR A 152 11.52 -39.66 18.84
C THR A 152 12.08 -39.09 20.14
N PRO A 153 12.35 -39.92 21.17
CA PRO A 153 13.02 -39.49 22.39
C PRO A 153 14.50 -39.18 22.10
N GLY A 154 14.78 -37.98 21.59
CA GLY A 154 16.12 -37.45 21.39
C GLY A 154 16.62 -36.66 22.60
N PRO A 155 17.93 -36.36 22.67
CA PRO A 155 18.48 -35.51 23.74
C PRO A 155 17.87 -34.11 23.68
N THR A 156 17.54 -33.56 24.86
CA THR A 156 17.04 -32.18 24.99
C THR A 156 18.20 -31.20 24.75
N THR A 157 18.24 -30.56 23.58
CA THR A 157 19.21 -29.50 23.28
C THR A 157 18.95 -28.31 24.20
N THR A 158 19.88 -28.07 25.12
CA THR A 158 19.90 -26.90 26.01
C THR A 158 20.57 -25.74 25.29
N ILE A 159 19.93 -24.57 25.29
CA ILE A 159 20.40 -23.36 24.62
C ILE A 159 21.55 -22.73 25.40
N THR A 160 22.57 -22.25 24.69
CA THR A 160 23.68 -21.49 25.28
C THR A 160 23.21 -20.11 25.74
N ALA A 161 23.62 -19.70 26.95
CA ALA A 161 23.35 -18.37 27.47
C ALA A 161 24.06 -17.31 26.61
N ASN A 162 23.28 -16.42 26.00
CA ASN A 162 23.76 -15.29 25.21
C ASN A 162 23.39 -13.98 25.91
N LYS A 163 24.15 -12.92 25.63
CA LYS A 163 23.83 -11.58 26.12
C LYS A 163 22.46 -11.14 25.60
N PRO A 164 21.62 -10.46 26.41
CA PRO A 164 20.32 -9.94 25.97
C PRO A 164 20.47 -9.01 24.76
N ASP A 165 19.51 -9.07 23.84
CA ASP A 165 19.44 -8.15 22.71
C ASP A 165 19.16 -6.71 23.20
N PRO A 166 19.87 -5.68 22.69
CA PRO A 166 19.62 -4.29 23.06
C PRO A 166 18.20 -3.80 22.80
N LYS A 167 17.49 -4.36 21.81
CA LYS A 167 16.10 -4.02 21.48
C LYS A 167 15.09 -4.81 22.32
N GLY A 168 15.54 -5.89 22.95
CA GLY A 168 14.68 -6.83 23.67
C GLY A 168 13.80 -7.68 22.75
N PRO A 169 13.05 -8.65 23.30
CA PRO A 169 12.18 -9.50 22.52
C PRO A 169 10.88 -8.78 22.15
N GLU A 170 10.39 -9.05 20.94
CA GLU A 170 9.09 -8.59 20.46
C GLU A 170 7.93 -9.33 21.14
N LYS A 171 6.72 -8.77 21.04
CA LYS A 171 5.53 -9.32 21.72
C LYS A 171 5.24 -10.78 21.34
N TYR A 172 5.31 -11.10 20.04
CA TYR A 172 5.04 -12.46 19.56
C TYR A 172 6.10 -13.47 20.04
N GLN A 173 7.34 -13.01 20.30
CA GLN A 173 8.41 -13.85 20.85
C GLN A 173 8.14 -14.21 22.32
N TRP A 174 7.68 -13.25 23.11
CA TRP A 174 7.24 -13.50 24.48
C TRP A 174 6.03 -14.43 24.56
N GLU A 175 5.08 -14.28 23.63
CA GLU A 175 3.94 -15.20 23.52
C GLU A 175 4.38 -16.61 23.14
N ALA A 176 5.32 -16.77 22.20
CA ALA A 176 5.86 -18.07 21.83
C ALA A 176 6.61 -18.74 22.99
N LEU A 177 7.37 -17.98 23.78
CA LEU A 177 7.99 -18.47 25.02
C LEU A 177 6.94 -19.02 25.99
N LYS A 178 5.91 -18.23 26.31
CA LYS A 178 4.81 -18.65 27.20
C LYS A 178 4.05 -19.86 26.65
N TYR A 179 3.84 -19.92 25.33
CA TYR A 179 3.20 -21.05 24.69
C TYR A 179 4.03 -22.33 24.86
N CYS A 180 5.35 -22.24 24.67
CA CYS A 180 6.26 -23.35 24.88
C CYS A 180 6.32 -23.81 26.34
N GLU A 181 6.45 -22.88 27.29
CA GLU A 181 6.61 -23.18 28.73
C GLU A 181 5.34 -23.70 29.40
N SER A 182 4.18 -23.12 29.08
CA SER A 182 2.94 -23.36 29.82
C SER A 182 1.68 -23.40 28.97
N THR A 183 1.82 -23.35 27.64
CA THR A 183 0.66 -23.19 26.71
C THR A 183 -0.16 -21.94 27.07
N LEU A 184 0.53 -20.83 27.37
CA LEU A 184 -0.05 -19.53 27.73
C LEU A 184 -0.82 -19.51 29.07
N ASN A 185 -0.59 -20.49 29.96
CA ASN A 185 -1.32 -20.57 31.22
C ASN A 185 -0.57 -19.86 32.37
N TYR A 186 -1.04 -18.68 32.76
CA TYR A 186 -0.50 -17.90 33.89
C TYR A 186 -0.67 -18.56 35.27
N GLN A 187 -1.50 -19.58 35.38
CA GLN A 187 -1.70 -20.35 36.61
C GLN A 187 -1.06 -21.75 36.52
N ALA A 188 -0.20 -21.98 35.53
CA ALA A 188 0.46 -23.28 35.36
C ALA A 188 1.32 -23.62 36.57
N ILE A 189 1.30 -24.90 36.93
CA ILE A 189 2.16 -25.49 37.95
C ILE A 189 2.75 -26.74 37.32
N SER A 190 4.08 -26.87 37.32
CA SER A 190 4.75 -28.06 36.80
C SER A 190 4.27 -29.31 37.54
N PRO A 191 4.35 -30.51 36.93
CA PRO A 191 4.03 -31.76 37.63
C PRO A 191 4.83 -31.96 38.93
N THR A 192 6.03 -31.39 39.01
CA THR A 192 6.89 -31.40 40.20
C THR A 192 6.54 -30.33 41.23
N GLY A 193 5.70 -29.34 40.89
CA GLY A 193 5.35 -28.20 41.74
C GLY A 193 6.42 -27.10 41.85
N ASN A 194 7.62 -27.33 41.33
CA ASN A 194 8.79 -26.45 41.49
C ASN A 194 8.79 -25.23 40.55
N TYR A 195 8.09 -25.33 39.41
CA TYR A 195 8.03 -24.27 38.42
C TYR A 195 6.58 -23.84 38.21
N ARG A 196 6.36 -22.52 38.14
CA ARG A 196 5.04 -21.92 38.29
C ARG A 196 4.83 -20.72 37.38
N GLY A 197 3.58 -20.49 37.01
CA GLY A 197 3.16 -19.38 36.15
C GLY A 197 3.48 -19.60 34.67
N ALA A 198 3.14 -18.61 33.85
CA ALA A 198 3.23 -18.73 32.39
C ALA A 198 4.67 -18.95 31.89
N TYR A 199 5.64 -18.48 32.67
CA TYR A 199 7.07 -18.53 32.39
C TYR A 199 7.81 -19.62 33.17
N GLN A 200 7.07 -20.46 33.91
CA GLN A 200 7.63 -21.57 34.68
C GLN A 200 8.77 -21.13 35.63
N PHE A 201 8.54 -20.07 36.41
CA PHE A 201 9.49 -19.58 37.41
C PHE A 201 9.63 -20.53 38.58
N SER A 202 10.85 -20.67 39.12
CA SER A 202 11.04 -21.16 40.48
C SER A 202 10.74 -20.05 41.50
N VAL A 203 10.21 -20.43 42.66
CA VAL A 203 9.91 -19.46 43.75
C VAL A 203 11.17 -18.72 44.21
N GLU A 204 12.31 -19.39 44.22
CA GLU A 204 13.60 -18.77 44.58
C GLU A 204 14.01 -17.69 43.57
N THR A 205 13.95 -17.99 42.27
CA THR A 205 14.29 -17.02 41.21
C THR A 205 13.33 -15.84 41.23
N TRP A 206 12.04 -16.12 41.41
CA TRP A 206 11.01 -15.09 41.56
C TRP A 206 11.33 -14.14 42.71
N ASN A 207 11.54 -14.67 43.92
CA ASN A 207 11.84 -13.86 45.09
C ASN A 207 13.16 -13.07 44.94
N TRP A 208 14.16 -13.65 44.28
CA TRP A 208 15.42 -12.97 44.00
C TRP A 208 15.21 -11.74 43.10
N ILE A 209 14.50 -11.88 41.97
CA ILE A 209 14.22 -10.74 41.09
C ILE A 209 13.31 -9.72 41.77
N ALA A 210 12.30 -10.20 42.51
CA ALA A 210 11.37 -9.34 43.23
C ALA A 210 12.12 -8.49 44.27
N GLY A 211 13.04 -9.08 45.02
CA GLY A 211 13.87 -8.34 45.98
C GLY A 211 14.79 -7.29 45.33
N LEU A 212 15.12 -7.43 44.04
CA LEU A 212 15.94 -6.47 43.30
C LEU A 212 15.14 -5.32 42.69
N TYR A 213 13.97 -5.61 42.11
CA TYR A 213 13.25 -4.66 41.26
C TYR A 213 11.75 -4.50 41.57
N HIS A 214 11.14 -5.48 42.25
CA HIS A 214 9.70 -5.56 42.46
C HIS A 214 9.38 -5.98 43.90
N GLU A 215 9.76 -5.17 44.88
CA GLU A 215 9.69 -5.51 46.31
C GLU A 215 8.29 -5.99 46.76
N HIS A 216 7.24 -5.39 46.19
CA HIS A 216 5.85 -5.77 46.44
C HIS A 216 5.45 -7.18 45.96
N LEU A 217 6.30 -7.85 45.17
CA LEU A 217 6.10 -9.22 44.68
C LEU A 217 6.92 -10.26 45.46
N VAL A 218 7.72 -9.85 46.45
CA VAL A 218 8.50 -10.78 47.28
C VAL A 218 7.55 -11.66 48.09
N GLY A 219 7.77 -12.97 48.03
CA GLY A 219 6.93 -13.99 48.69
C GLY A 219 5.63 -14.31 47.94
N VAL A 220 5.33 -13.62 46.84
CA VAL A 220 4.16 -13.94 46.00
C VAL A 220 4.45 -15.19 45.18
N ASP A 221 3.50 -16.13 45.16
CA ASP A 221 3.58 -17.30 44.27
C ASP A 221 3.49 -16.88 42.80
N PRO A 222 4.45 -17.23 41.92
CA PRO A 222 4.39 -16.90 40.50
C PRO A 222 3.08 -17.29 39.83
N ALA A 223 2.47 -18.43 40.17
CA ALA A 223 1.20 -18.87 39.58
C ALA A 223 -0.03 -18.08 40.10
N ALA A 224 0.09 -17.41 41.25
CA ALA A 224 -0.96 -16.56 41.81
C ALA A 224 -0.77 -15.08 41.47
N ALA A 225 0.41 -14.68 40.98
CA ALA A 225 0.71 -13.33 40.56
C ALA A 225 -0.12 -12.92 39.33
N LYS A 226 -0.42 -11.63 39.20
CA LYS A 226 -1.17 -11.11 38.04
C LYS A 226 -0.37 -11.37 36.76
N PRO A 227 -1.04 -11.59 35.61
CA PRO A 227 -0.35 -11.80 34.33
C PRO A 227 0.70 -10.74 34.01
N GLN A 228 0.36 -9.47 34.23
CA GLN A 228 1.26 -8.35 33.97
C GLN A 228 2.50 -8.34 34.89
N ASP A 229 2.36 -8.85 36.12
CA ASP A 229 3.48 -8.95 37.05
C ASP A 229 4.41 -10.09 36.64
N GLN A 230 3.86 -11.22 36.17
CA GLN A 230 4.66 -12.30 35.60
C GLN A 230 5.42 -11.84 34.34
N ASP A 231 4.78 -11.08 33.45
CA ASP A 231 5.40 -10.53 32.24
C ASP A 231 6.59 -9.60 32.59
N ARG A 232 6.40 -8.67 33.54
CA ARG A 232 7.48 -7.76 34.00
C ARG A 232 8.62 -8.50 34.70
N MET A 233 8.30 -9.54 35.47
CA MET A 233 9.31 -10.39 36.12
C MET A 233 10.13 -11.17 35.08
N ALA A 234 9.50 -11.67 34.02
CA ALA A 234 10.17 -12.33 32.90
C ALA A 234 11.07 -11.36 32.12
N GLU A 235 10.58 -10.15 31.84
CA GLU A 235 11.39 -9.09 31.22
C GLU A 235 12.61 -8.74 32.06
N SER A 236 12.43 -8.56 33.37
CA SER A 236 13.53 -8.28 34.30
C SER A 236 14.55 -9.42 34.32
N LEU A 237 14.10 -10.67 34.32
CA LEU A 237 14.99 -11.84 34.24
C LEU A 237 15.78 -11.87 32.92
N TYR A 238 15.11 -11.62 31.80
CA TYR A 238 15.74 -11.60 30.48
C TYR A 238 16.79 -10.50 30.40
N LEU A 239 16.52 -9.29 30.90
CA LEU A 239 17.50 -8.21 30.91
C LEU A 239 18.74 -8.53 31.77
N LEU A 240 18.58 -9.30 32.84
CA LEU A 240 19.68 -9.68 33.74
C LEU A 240 20.52 -10.86 33.22
N ARG A 241 19.86 -11.88 32.67
CA ARG A 241 20.46 -13.19 32.41
C ARG A 241 20.34 -13.66 30.96
N GLY A 242 19.59 -12.93 30.14
CA GLY A 242 19.27 -13.31 28.77
C GLY A 242 18.34 -14.50 28.69
N ARG A 243 18.20 -15.04 27.48
CA ARG A 243 17.30 -16.17 27.17
C ARG A 243 17.68 -17.50 27.81
N GLY A 244 18.90 -17.64 28.34
CA GLY A 244 19.41 -18.90 28.90
C GLY A 244 18.63 -19.40 30.13
N GLN A 245 17.80 -18.55 30.73
CA GLN A 245 16.94 -18.92 31.85
C GLN A 245 15.77 -19.82 31.46
N TRP A 246 15.50 -19.95 30.15
CA TRP A 246 14.56 -20.88 29.57
C TRP A 246 15.33 -21.85 28.67
N PRO A 247 15.90 -22.95 29.21
CA PRO A 247 16.90 -23.77 28.52
C PRO A 247 16.45 -24.33 27.18
N VAL A 248 15.14 -24.51 27.00
CA VAL A 248 14.55 -25.09 25.79
C VAL A 248 13.70 -24.08 25.04
N CYS A 249 12.81 -23.37 25.74
CA CYS A 249 11.89 -22.41 25.13
C CYS A 249 12.51 -21.03 24.88
N GLY A 250 13.69 -20.74 25.43
CA GLY A 250 14.44 -19.52 25.16
C GLY A 250 14.85 -19.35 23.70
N ARG A 251 14.63 -20.36 22.84
CA ARG A 251 14.89 -20.33 21.39
C ARG A 251 14.06 -19.26 20.67
N TYR A 252 12.91 -18.92 21.25
CA TYR A 252 12.00 -17.92 20.70
C TYR A 252 12.44 -16.49 21.04
N LEU A 253 13.42 -16.34 21.94
CA LEU A 253 13.97 -15.05 22.32
C LEU A 253 15.29 -14.77 21.57
N PRO A 254 15.55 -13.51 21.22
CA PRO A 254 16.83 -13.11 20.64
C PRO A 254 17.98 -13.27 21.64
#